data_AF-A0A1G4AQK5-F1
#
_entry.id   AF-A0A1G4AQK5-F1
#
_cell.length_a   1.000
_cell.length_b   1.000
_cell.length_c   1.000
_cell.angle_alpha   90.00
_cell.angle_beta   90.00
_cell.angle_gamma   90.00
#
_symmetry.space_group_name_H-M   'P 1'
#
loop_
_entity.id
_entity.type
_entity.pdbx_description
1 polymer ?
#
loop_
_entity_poly.entity_id
_entity_poly.type
_entity_poly.pdbx_seq_one_letter_code
_entity_poly.pdbx_strand_id
1 'polypeptide(L)'
;MSSSGGDVRFAHTVFAVREDKDGRQPEFLDQPFKLNAVYHSSTSILFRLSVAITDNAFNKITIYLQITPDRIASLRHTTCDTTDTSNDRPPCLERVRQRLGAKRLMTRLQLRLHSGLYAQLIAPTGFTLDEIPESPVRHPFASAASLATASIFSLYVPHNVLPMTKIHAFVQAVQQFPNLTAAQRQLYERRVDLRRLYNGKGGIVLTPQEVQSGSLLRDREHSRATTPATSESCASTVPFDAVPRYQETPPQYEERINDGQQPQASLAAAAFVKELLGCDNALPEYSDTEQKHNVPNASKRWLHCGSEDIDLNPRSKRTCSERSFTSIYTTPSNAHCLEEKPQPQHVDPECSQSGLMFLLKQQCQQIERLQADIEELKRRNKELQVRHDEAEDNCCKLENRQSEIEETVESLLIHTGELDDECEKLGKQMPDICDDMEDWVKDNLGNAMKEHVSKWLEENMAETVNGYIDKRVAAKITHMKAKMRKALQD
;
A
#
# COMPACT_ATOMS: atom_id res chain seq x y z
N MET A 1 0.38 -22.53 23.17
CA MET A 1 -0.69 -22.73 22.17
C MET A 1 -0.28 -21.97 20.92
N SER A 2 0.27 -22.67 19.95
CA SER A 2 0.79 -22.14 18.69
C SER A 2 -0.39 -21.85 17.76
N SER A 3 -0.73 -20.56 17.63
CA SER A 3 -1.61 -20.09 16.55
C SER A 3 -1.00 -20.51 15.22
N SER A 4 -1.70 -21.37 14.46
CA SER A 4 -1.36 -21.61 13.06
C SER A 4 -1.65 -20.34 12.28
N GLY A 5 -0.69 -19.43 12.24
CA GLY A 5 -0.76 -18.21 11.44
C GLY A 5 -0.86 -18.59 9.97
N GLY A 6 -2.07 -18.57 9.41
CA GLY A 6 -2.29 -18.78 7.99
C GLY A 6 -1.58 -17.70 7.16
N ASP A 7 -1.05 -18.10 6.00
CA ASP A 7 -0.43 -17.19 5.04
C ASP A 7 -1.40 -16.05 4.70
N VAL A 8 -1.05 -14.82 5.09
CA VAL A 8 -1.84 -13.64 4.70
C VAL A 8 -1.44 -13.27 3.28
N ARG A 9 -2.34 -13.54 2.35
CA ARG A 9 -2.17 -13.22 0.93
C ARG A 9 -2.89 -11.94 0.58
N PHE A 10 -2.19 -11.05 -0.11
CA PHE A 10 -2.78 -9.90 -0.76
C PHE A 10 -2.67 -10.08 -2.27
N ALA A 11 -3.79 -9.95 -2.99
CA ALA A 11 -3.83 -10.05 -4.43
C ALA A 11 -4.70 -8.93 -5.02
N HIS A 12 -4.12 -8.08 -5.86
CA HIS A 12 -4.88 -7.00 -6.51
C HIS A 12 -4.31 -6.60 -7.87
N THR A 13 -5.14 -5.99 -8.71
CA THR A 13 -4.68 -5.37 -9.95
C THR A 13 -4.03 -4.03 -9.63
N VAL A 14 -2.82 -3.83 -10.14
CA VAL A 14 -1.99 -2.64 -9.87
C VAL A 14 -1.48 -2.08 -11.18
N PHE A 15 -1.19 -0.78 -11.19
CA PHE A 15 -0.46 -0.13 -12.27
C PHE A 15 0.93 0.27 -11.78
N ALA A 16 1.91 0.22 -12.67
CA ALA A 16 3.30 0.48 -12.33
C ALA A 16 3.82 1.75 -13.00
N VAL A 17 4.64 2.50 -12.28
CA VAL A 17 5.42 3.62 -12.81
C VAL A 17 6.89 3.33 -12.54
N ARG A 18 7.70 3.35 -13.59
CA ARG A 18 9.16 3.27 -13.48
C ARG A 18 9.71 4.66 -13.18
N GLU A 19 10.58 4.78 -12.18
CA GLU A 19 11.06 6.05 -11.63
C GLU A 19 12.59 6.17 -11.61
N ASP A 20 13.28 5.36 -12.40
CA ASP A 20 14.74 5.35 -12.43
C ASP A 20 15.34 6.72 -12.73
N LYS A 21 16.46 7.00 -12.06
CA LYS A 21 17.16 8.29 -12.14
C LYS A 21 18.18 8.36 -13.28
N ASP A 22 18.07 7.51 -14.30
CA ASP A 22 19.01 7.42 -15.43
C ASP A 22 18.89 8.59 -16.43
N GLY A 23 18.51 9.78 -15.96
CA GLY A 23 18.22 10.95 -16.80
C GLY A 23 16.94 10.83 -17.63
N ARG A 24 16.21 9.72 -17.50
CA ARG A 24 14.93 9.49 -18.18
C ARG A 24 13.77 10.03 -17.34
N GLN A 25 12.73 10.51 -18.02
CA GLN A 25 11.48 10.85 -17.34
C GLN A 25 10.81 9.57 -16.82
N PRO A 26 10.07 9.66 -15.70
CA PRO A 26 9.28 8.54 -15.20
C PRO A 26 8.34 7.99 -16.28
N GLU A 27 8.31 6.66 -16.41
CA GLU A 27 7.54 5.96 -17.44
C GLU A 27 6.32 5.30 -16.79
N PHE A 28 5.13 5.71 -17.21
CA PHE A 28 3.90 5.02 -16.85
C PHE A 28 3.74 3.76 -17.69
N LEU A 29 3.74 2.59 -17.04
CA LEU A 29 3.49 1.32 -17.69
C LEU A 29 1.99 1.11 -17.76
N ASP A 30 1.41 1.43 -18.92
CA ASP A 30 -0.03 1.32 -19.19
C ASP A 30 -0.49 -0.13 -19.41
N GLN A 31 -0.09 -0.99 -18.48
CA GLN A 31 -0.37 -2.41 -18.44
C GLN A 31 -0.81 -2.77 -17.02
N PRO A 32 -2.01 -3.34 -16.83
CA PRO A 32 -2.40 -3.86 -15.52
C PRO A 32 -1.54 -5.08 -15.17
N PHE A 33 -0.97 -5.08 -13.97
CA PHE A 33 -0.29 -6.21 -13.35
C PHE A 33 -1.17 -6.76 -12.23
N LYS A 34 -1.12 -8.07 -11.98
CA LYS A 34 -1.67 -8.61 -10.74
C LYS A 34 -0.56 -8.75 -9.71
N LEU A 35 -0.57 -7.90 -8.69
CA LEU A 35 0.31 -8.03 -7.53
C LEU A 35 -0.19 -9.16 -6.65
N ASN A 36 0.69 -10.08 -6.31
CA ASN A 36 0.52 -11.06 -5.25
C ASN A 36 1.62 -10.82 -4.22
N ALA A 37 1.25 -10.33 -3.05
CA ALA A 37 2.15 -10.26 -1.90
C ALA A 37 1.76 -11.40 -0.94
N VAL A 38 2.71 -12.29 -0.66
CA VAL A 38 2.53 -13.40 0.29
C VAL A 38 3.40 -13.11 1.49
N TYR A 39 2.75 -12.89 2.64
CA TYR A 39 3.41 -12.63 3.90
C TYR A 39 3.31 -13.86 4.80
N HIS A 40 4.43 -14.28 5.38
CA HIS A 40 4.50 -15.46 6.24
C HIS A 40 5.38 -15.19 7.45
N SER A 41 4.76 -15.29 8.64
CA SER A 41 5.34 -14.88 9.93
C SER A 41 5.91 -13.46 9.85
N SER A 42 6.25 -12.79 10.95
CA SER A 42 6.65 -11.37 10.91
C SER A 42 7.99 -11.05 10.25
N THR A 43 8.46 -11.92 9.37
CA THR A 43 9.86 -12.04 8.98
C THR A 43 10.07 -12.36 7.50
N SER A 44 9.05 -12.77 6.74
CA SER A 44 9.23 -13.08 5.32
C SER A 44 8.06 -12.62 4.45
N ILE A 45 8.41 -12.00 3.33
CA ILE A 45 7.46 -11.53 2.32
C ILE A 45 7.96 -11.85 0.92
N LEU A 46 7.04 -12.16 0.02
CA LEU A 46 7.34 -12.33 -1.40
C LEU A 46 6.39 -11.47 -2.22
N PHE A 47 6.94 -10.55 -3.02
CA PHE A 47 6.15 -9.81 -3.99
C PHE A 47 6.28 -10.47 -5.36
N ARG A 48 5.15 -10.75 -5.99
CA ARG A 48 5.10 -11.28 -7.35
C ARG A 48 4.07 -10.53 -8.17
N LEU A 49 4.53 -9.81 -9.17
CA LEU A 49 3.67 -9.24 -10.20
C LEU A 49 3.49 -10.28 -11.28
N SER A 50 2.26 -10.47 -11.76
CA SER A 50 1.99 -11.34 -12.89
C SER A 50 1.32 -10.57 -14.01
N VAL A 51 1.81 -10.75 -15.22
CA VAL A 51 1.21 -10.23 -16.44
C VAL A 51 0.92 -11.40 -17.37
N ALA A 52 -0.17 -11.31 -18.12
CA ALA A 52 -0.53 -12.33 -19.09
C ALA A 52 -0.26 -11.83 -20.51
N ILE A 53 0.33 -12.70 -21.31
CA ILE A 53 0.59 -12.55 -22.73
C ILE A 53 -0.33 -13.53 -23.44
N THR A 54 -0.98 -13.10 -24.50
CA THR A 54 -1.81 -13.97 -25.33
C THR A 54 -1.08 -14.24 -26.63
N ASP A 55 -0.57 -15.45 -26.80
CA ASP A 55 0.09 -15.85 -28.05
C ASP A 55 -0.94 -15.94 -29.21
N ASN A 56 -0.45 -16.03 -30.45
CA ASN A 56 -1.22 -16.17 -31.69
C ASN A 56 -2.20 -17.35 -31.66
N ALA A 57 -1.87 -18.41 -30.93
CA ALA A 57 -2.75 -19.55 -30.70
C ALA A 57 -3.82 -19.29 -29.61
N PHE A 58 -3.97 -18.04 -29.15
CA PHE A 58 -4.78 -17.62 -28.00
C PHE A 58 -4.39 -18.28 -26.67
N ASN A 59 -3.21 -18.91 -26.61
CA ASN A 59 -2.67 -19.47 -25.39
C ASN A 59 -2.21 -18.34 -24.46
N LYS A 60 -2.79 -18.31 -23.27
CA LYS A 60 -2.46 -17.32 -22.24
C LYS A 60 -1.22 -17.76 -21.48
N ILE A 61 -0.10 -17.13 -21.78
CA ILE A 61 1.18 -17.32 -21.08
C ILE A 61 1.27 -16.29 -19.96
N THR A 62 1.46 -16.73 -18.72
CA THR A 62 1.69 -15.80 -17.61
C THR A 62 3.18 -15.63 -17.42
N ILE A 63 3.64 -14.39 -17.28
CA ILE A 63 5.01 -14.05 -16.91
C ILE A 63 4.96 -13.48 -15.49
N TYR A 64 5.93 -13.87 -14.67
CA TYR A 64 6.07 -13.39 -13.31
C TYR A 64 7.26 -12.46 -13.18
N LEU A 65 7.07 -11.35 -12.48
CA LEU A 65 8.15 -10.55 -11.95
C LEU A 65 8.21 -10.77 -10.45
N GLN A 66 9.28 -11.43 -10.00
CA GLN A 66 9.49 -11.76 -8.60
C GLN A 66 10.46 -10.77 -7.96
N ILE A 67 10.02 -10.15 -6.87
CA ILE A 67 10.83 -9.23 -6.07
C ILE A 67 10.93 -9.83 -4.67
N THR A 68 12.13 -10.27 -4.35
CA THR A 68 12.46 -10.85 -3.04
C THR A 68 12.98 -9.76 -2.09
N PRO A 69 12.77 -9.88 -0.76
CA PRO A 69 13.12 -8.82 0.18
C PRO A 69 14.61 -8.48 0.21
N ASP A 70 15.49 -9.46 -0.01
CA ASP A 70 16.94 -9.25 -0.14
C ASP A 70 17.33 -8.33 -1.29
N ARG A 71 16.43 -8.11 -2.27
CA ARG A 71 16.64 -7.18 -3.38
C ARG A 71 16.11 -5.79 -3.09
N ILE A 72 15.27 -5.62 -2.07
CA ILE A 72 14.61 -4.36 -1.75
C ILE A 72 15.46 -3.58 -0.74
N ALA A 73 16.05 -2.47 -1.20
CA ALA A 73 16.77 -1.55 -0.34
C ALA A 73 15.82 -0.69 0.52
N SER A 74 14.67 -0.31 -0.02
CA SER A 74 13.63 0.37 0.76
C SER A 74 12.25 0.18 0.14
N LEU A 75 11.25 -0.04 0.98
CA LEU A 75 9.83 -0.01 0.63
C LEU A 75 9.20 1.21 1.31
N ARG A 76 8.58 2.09 0.52
CA ARG A 76 7.88 3.28 1.03
C ARG A 76 6.42 3.25 0.65
N HIS A 77 5.59 3.67 1.59
CA HIS A 77 4.18 3.89 1.38
C HIS A 77 3.87 5.38 1.31
N THR A 78 2.97 5.78 0.42
CA THR A 78 2.46 7.15 0.35
C THR A 78 1.01 7.13 -0.08
N THR A 79 0.13 7.79 0.68
CA THR A 79 -1.24 8.08 0.24
C THR A 79 -1.18 9.29 -0.67
N CYS A 80 -1.72 9.16 -1.88
CA CYS A 80 -1.74 10.21 -2.90
C CYS A 80 -3.15 10.79 -2.99
N ASP A 81 -3.30 12.07 -2.65
CA ASP A 81 -4.49 12.86 -2.99
C ASP A 81 -4.24 13.61 -4.29
N THR A 82 -5.20 13.50 -5.21
CA THR A 82 -5.14 14.13 -6.52
C THR A 82 -5.49 15.62 -6.48
N THR A 83 -6.08 16.10 -5.39
CA THR A 83 -6.32 17.52 -5.10
C THR A 83 -5.10 18.23 -4.52
N ASP A 84 -4.06 17.48 -4.12
CA ASP A 84 -2.83 18.07 -3.60
C ASP A 84 -2.07 18.79 -4.73
N THR A 85 -1.93 20.11 -4.58
CA THR A 85 -1.18 20.98 -5.48
C THR A 85 0.28 21.12 -5.08
N SER A 86 0.77 20.29 -4.15
CA SER A 86 2.18 20.31 -3.74
C SER A 86 3.12 20.04 -4.92
N ASN A 87 4.29 20.69 -4.89
CA ASN A 87 5.34 20.48 -5.90
C ASN A 87 5.94 19.06 -5.86
N ASP A 88 5.65 18.29 -4.81
CA ASP A 88 6.12 16.91 -4.59
C ASP A 88 5.16 15.86 -5.14
N ARG A 89 4.35 16.23 -6.14
CA ARG A 89 3.34 15.34 -6.72
C ARG A 89 4.00 14.09 -7.31
N PRO A 90 3.52 12.88 -6.97
CA PRO A 90 4.06 11.63 -7.51
C PRO A 90 4.02 11.58 -9.04
N PRO A 91 5.02 10.93 -9.67
CA PRO A 91 5.11 10.90 -11.12
C PRO A 91 3.94 10.16 -11.75
N CYS A 92 3.47 10.68 -12.89
CA CYS A 92 2.39 10.11 -13.70
C CYS A 92 1.04 9.92 -12.97
N LEU A 93 0.83 10.54 -11.81
CA LEU A 93 -0.36 10.31 -10.96
C LEU A 93 -1.68 10.45 -11.73
N GLU A 94 -1.80 11.45 -12.60
CA GLU A 94 -3.03 11.68 -13.38
C GLU A 94 -3.35 10.53 -14.35
N ARG A 95 -2.33 9.95 -15.00
CA ARG A 95 -2.51 8.81 -15.91
C ARG A 95 -2.91 7.56 -15.14
N VAL A 96 -2.27 7.32 -14.00
CA VAL A 96 -2.61 6.22 -13.10
C VAL A 96 -4.06 6.37 -12.60
N ARG A 97 -4.46 7.58 -12.20
CA ARG A 97 -5.81 7.92 -11.74
C ARG A 97 -6.86 7.57 -12.78
N GLN A 98 -6.66 7.98 -14.03
CA GLN A 98 -7.56 7.67 -15.13
C GLN A 98 -7.74 6.15 -15.31
N ARG A 99 -6.66 5.37 -15.17
CA ARG A 99 -6.71 3.91 -15.29
C ARG A 99 -7.32 3.20 -14.09
N LEU A 100 -7.26 3.80 -12.90
CA LEU A 100 -7.86 3.26 -11.66
C LEU A 100 -9.28 3.80 -11.39
N GLY A 101 -9.98 4.28 -12.41
CA GLY A 101 -11.39 4.69 -12.32
C GLY A 101 -11.59 6.09 -11.77
N ALA A 102 -10.67 7.02 -12.06
CA ALA A 102 -10.72 8.43 -11.68
C ALA A 102 -10.75 8.73 -10.16
N LYS A 103 -10.42 7.72 -9.32
CA LYS A 103 -10.45 7.83 -7.86
C LYS A 103 -9.57 8.95 -7.32
N ARG A 104 -10.07 9.69 -6.34
CA ARG A 104 -9.36 10.82 -5.72
C ARG A 104 -8.15 10.37 -4.91
N LEU A 105 -8.33 9.34 -4.09
CA LEU A 105 -7.31 8.79 -3.18
C LEU A 105 -6.73 7.49 -3.73
N MET A 106 -5.40 7.41 -3.72
CA MET A 106 -4.65 6.26 -4.22
C MET A 106 -3.54 5.90 -3.25
N THR A 107 -3.21 4.61 -3.15
CA THR A 107 -2.06 4.15 -2.38
C THR A 107 -0.90 3.86 -3.32
N ARG A 108 0.25 4.49 -3.06
CA ARG A 108 1.51 4.28 -3.77
C ARG A 108 2.47 3.47 -2.89
N LEU A 109 2.91 2.34 -3.42
CA LEU A 109 4.02 1.55 -2.87
C LEU A 109 5.25 1.76 -3.75
N GLN A 110 6.22 2.51 -3.25
CA GLN A 110 7.50 2.74 -3.94
C GLN A 110 8.51 1.69 -3.49
N LEU A 111 9.01 0.91 -4.45
CA LEU A 111 10.06 -0.08 -4.26
C LEU A 111 11.36 0.48 -4.81
N ARG A 112 12.39 0.54 -3.96
CA ARG A 112 13.76 0.81 -4.36
C ARG A 112 14.57 -0.46 -4.16
N LEU A 113 15.20 -0.93 -5.23
CA LEU A 113 16.07 -2.10 -5.21
C LEU A 113 17.50 -1.71 -4.84
N HIS A 114 18.28 -2.67 -4.36
CA HIS A 114 19.72 -2.50 -4.14
C HIS A 114 20.45 -2.29 -5.48
N SER A 115 21.53 -1.51 -5.44
CA SER A 115 22.34 -1.24 -6.64
C SER A 115 22.82 -2.54 -7.29
N GLY A 116 22.60 -2.70 -8.59
CA GLY A 116 22.97 -3.89 -9.35
C GLY A 116 22.08 -5.11 -9.11
N LEU A 117 21.07 -5.03 -8.24
CA LEU A 117 20.05 -6.07 -8.07
C LEU A 117 18.75 -5.66 -8.76
N TYR A 118 18.27 -6.55 -9.62
CA TYR A 118 17.05 -6.35 -10.42
C TYR A 118 15.97 -7.31 -9.98
N ALA A 119 14.70 -7.01 -10.27
CA ALA A 119 13.64 -7.99 -10.06
C ALA A 119 13.80 -9.17 -11.05
N GLN A 120 13.46 -10.38 -10.60
CA GLN A 120 13.61 -11.58 -11.42
C GLN A 120 12.43 -11.72 -12.38
N LEU A 121 12.67 -11.54 -13.68
CA LEU A 121 11.68 -11.83 -14.71
C LEU A 121 11.68 -13.34 -14.97
N ILE A 122 10.54 -14.00 -14.77
CA ILE A 122 10.42 -15.46 -14.80
C ILE A 122 9.36 -15.86 -15.82
N ALA A 123 9.76 -16.69 -16.78
CA ALA A 123 8.89 -17.27 -17.79
C ALA A 123 8.73 -18.78 -17.58
N PRO A 124 7.71 -19.44 -18.17
CA PRO A 124 7.61 -20.90 -18.16
C PRO A 124 8.83 -21.55 -18.82
N THR A 125 9.20 -22.74 -18.37
CA THR A 125 10.20 -23.56 -19.07
C THR A 125 9.79 -23.79 -20.53
N GLY A 126 10.70 -23.53 -21.47
CA GLY A 126 10.46 -23.66 -22.91
C GLY A 126 9.87 -22.41 -23.58
N PHE A 127 9.70 -21.30 -22.83
CA PHE A 127 9.31 -20.02 -23.41
C PHE A 127 10.42 -19.45 -24.32
N THR A 128 10.07 -19.10 -25.55
CA THR A 128 10.95 -18.43 -26.52
C THR A 128 10.33 -17.09 -26.93
N LEU A 129 11.16 -16.04 -26.99
CA LEU A 129 10.69 -14.70 -27.34
C LEU A 129 10.38 -14.57 -28.84
N ASP A 130 11.07 -15.37 -29.66
CA ASP A 130 11.01 -15.35 -31.12
C ASP A 130 9.65 -15.83 -31.67
N GLU A 131 8.92 -16.63 -30.89
CA GLU A 131 7.58 -17.12 -31.25
C GLU A 131 6.50 -16.04 -31.11
N ILE A 132 6.77 -14.96 -30.38
CA ILE A 132 5.82 -13.86 -30.22
C ILE A 132 6.02 -12.89 -31.39
N PRO A 133 5.06 -12.72 -32.31
CA PRO A 133 5.22 -11.76 -33.41
C PRO A 133 5.35 -10.34 -32.89
N GLU A 134 5.93 -9.45 -33.70
CA GLU A 134 5.93 -8.00 -33.48
C GLU A 134 4.48 -7.46 -33.54
N SER A 135 3.78 -7.62 -32.43
CA SER A 135 2.34 -7.37 -32.27
C SER A 135 2.13 -6.67 -30.93
N PRO A 136 0.99 -5.98 -30.70
CA PRO A 136 0.60 -5.46 -29.38
C PRO A 136 0.72 -6.48 -28.23
N VAL A 137 0.78 -7.78 -28.55
CA VAL A 137 1.07 -8.89 -27.63
C VAL A 137 2.45 -8.81 -26.96
N ARG A 138 3.45 -8.14 -27.56
CA ARG A 138 4.78 -7.94 -26.92
C ARG A 138 4.78 -6.84 -25.87
N HIS A 139 3.80 -5.95 -25.87
CA HIS A 139 3.76 -4.81 -24.95
C HIS A 139 3.74 -5.22 -23.47
N PRO A 140 2.92 -6.19 -23.01
CA PRO A 140 2.91 -6.63 -21.62
C PRO A 140 4.25 -7.24 -21.18
N PHE A 141 4.93 -7.96 -22.09
CA PHE A 141 6.28 -8.49 -21.83
C PHE A 141 7.30 -7.37 -21.69
N ALA A 142 7.30 -6.42 -22.63
CA ALA A 142 8.21 -5.27 -22.61
C ALA A 142 8.01 -4.42 -21.35
N SER A 143 6.76 -4.21 -20.90
CA SER A 143 6.47 -3.54 -19.63
C SER A 143 7.04 -4.30 -18.43
N ALA A 144 6.87 -5.63 -18.37
CA ALA A 144 7.44 -6.45 -17.30
C ALA A 144 8.98 -6.45 -17.31
N ALA A 145 9.59 -6.49 -18.50
CA ALA A 145 11.04 -6.41 -18.65
C ALA A 145 11.58 -5.03 -18.28
N SER A 146 10.93 -3.94 -18.69
CA SER A 146 11.28 -2.56 -18.28
C SER A 146 11.26 -2.44 -16.76
N LEU A 147 10.21 -2.96 -16.12
CA LEU A 147 10.07 -2.97 -14.66
C LEU A 147 11.11 -3.86 -13.99
N ALA A 148 11.48 -5.00 -14.59
CA ALA A 148 12.50 -5.90 -14.06
C ALA A 148 13.86 -5.20 -13.94
N THR A 149 14.21 -4.40 -14.94
CA THR A 149 15.46 -3.63 -14.98
C THR A 149 15.44 -2.37 -14.12
N ALA A 150 14.30 -2.02 -13.53
CA ALA A 150 14.17 -0.79 -12.78
C ALA A 150 14.81 -0.88 -11.39
N SER A 151 15.61 0.12 -11.04
CA SER A 151 16.15 0.32 -9.69
C SER A 151 15.11 0.95 -8.75
N ILE A 152 14.21 1.78 -9.28
CA ILE A 152 13.12 2.41 -8.56
C ILE A 152 11.84 2.32 -9.39
N PHE A 153 10.77 1.82 -8.78
CA PHE A 153 9.45 1.85 -9.37
C PHE A 153 8.37 1.93 -8.30
N SER A 154 7.20 2.43 -8.69
CA SER A 154 6.02 2.51 -7.85
C SER A 154 4.90 1.65 -8.36
N LEU A 155 4.18 1.01 -7.43
CA LEU A 155 2.94 0.30 -7.66
C LEU A 155 1.80 1.11 -7.08
N TYR A 156 0.77 1.36 -7.89
CA TYR A 156 -0.41 2.09 -7.49
C TYR A 156 -1.62 1.17 -7.37
N VAL A 157 -2.35 1.33 -6.27
CA VAL A 157 -3.60 0.64 -5.97
C VAL A 157 -4.65 1.63 -5.46
N PRO A 158 -5.95 1.31 -5.54
CA PRO A 158 -6.97 2.09 -4.87
C PRO A 158 -6.71 2.13 -3.35
N HIS A 159 -6.96 3.28 -2.72
CA HIS A 159 -6.53 3.54 -1.34
C HIS A 159 -7.01 2.48 -0.34
N ASN A 160 -8.30 2.13 -0.38
CA ASN A 160 -8.95 1.26 0.62
C ASN A 160 -8.68 -0.24 0.40
N VAL A 161 -7.83 -0.62 -0.57
CA VAL A 161 -7.63 -2.02 -0.92
C VAL A 161 -6.53 -2.69 -0.10
N LEU A 162 -5.49 -1.93 0.28
CA LEU A 162 -4.37 -2.45 1.03
C LEU A 162 -4.34 -1.77 2.41
N PRO A 163 -4.79 -2.47 3.47
CA PRO A 163 -4.82 -1.90 4.81
C PRO A 163 -3.44 -1.49 5.32
N MET A 164 -3.35 -0.42 6.12
CA MET A 164 -2.07 0.07 6.64
C MET A 164 -1.35 -1.00 7.45
N THR A 165 -2.09 -1.77 8.26
CA THR A 165 -1.54 -2.90 9.03
C THR A 165 -0.75 -3.90 8.16
N LYS A 166 -1.22 -4.17 6.93
CA LYS A 166 -0.49 -5.03 5.98
C LYS A 166 0.73 -4.33 5.41
N ILE A 167 0.66 -3.03 5.16
CA ILE A 167 1.79 -2.22 4.68
C ILE A 167 2.91 -2.21 5.73
N HIS A 168 2.59 -1.98 7.00
CA HIS A 168 3.57 -2.05 8.09
C HIS A 168 4.21 -3.44 8.18
N ALA A 169 3.40 -4.50 8.09
CA ALA A 169 3.91 -5.87 8.03
C ALA A 169 4.87 -6.09 6.83
N PHE A 170 4.57 -5.51 5.67
CA PHE A 170 5.43 -5.61 4.49
C PHE A 170 6.77 -4.89 4.70
N VAL A 171 6.74 -3.67 5.23
CA VAL A 171 7.93 -2.88 5.53
C VAL A 171 8.78 -3.58 6.59
N GLN A 172 8.17 -4.08 7.66
CA GLN A 172 8.84 -4.81 8.72
C GLN A 172 9.50 -6.10 8.20
N ALA A 173 8.80 -6.90 7.38
CA ALA A 173 9.38 -8.10 6.80
C ALA A 173 10.57 -7.82 5.88
N VAL A 174 10.56 -6.73 5.12
CA VAL A 174 11.71 -6.31 4.32
C VAL A 174 12.90 -5.94 5.20
N GLN A 175 12.65 -5.17 6.27
CA GLN A 175 13.71 -4.75 7.21
C GLN A 175 14.28 -5.90 8.03
N GLN A 176 13.46 -6.88 8.41
CA GLN A 176 13.88 -8.03 9.22
C GLN A 176 14.54 -9.15 8.41
N PHE A 177 14.42 -9.14 7.08
CA PHE A 177 14.94 -10.19 6.21
C PHE A 177 16.45 -10.49 6.42
N PRO A 178 17.35 -9.49 6.58
CA PRO A 178 18.77 -9.76 6.85
C PRO A 178 19.00 -10.53 8.15
N ASN A 179 18.11 -10.38 9.14
CA ASN A 179 18.21 -10.95 10.47
C ASN A 179 17.59 -12.36 10.57
N LEU A 180 17.12 -12.93 9.46
CA LEU A 180 16.53 -14.27 9.45
C LEU A 180 17.52 -15.34 9.90
N THR A 181 17.04 -16.25 10.75
CA THR A 181 17.77 -17.48 11.11
C THR A 181 17.96 -18.39 9.90
N ALA A 182 18.94 -19.29 9.93
CA ALA A 182 19.19 -20.24 8.84
C ALA A 182 17.96 -21.10 8.49
N ALA A 183 17.20 -21.53 9.51
CA ALA A 183 15.97 -22.30 9.31
C ALA A 183 14.88 -21.50 8.59
N GLN A 184 14.71 -20.22 8.96
CA GLN A 184 13.76 -19.33 8.29
C GLN A 184 14.17 -19.02 6.85
N ARG A 185 15.47 -18.80 6.59
CA ARG A 185 15.99 -18.61 5.23
C ARG A 185 15.74 -19.84 4.36
N GLN A 186 15.99 -21.03 4.88
CA GLN A 186 15.73 -22.28 4.14
C GLN A 186 14.23 -22.46 3.84
N LEU A 187 13.35 -22.11 4.78
CA LEU A 187 11.90 -22.16 4.55
C LEU A 187 11.45 -21.14 3.49
N TYR A 188 12.07 -19.96 3.51
CA TYR A 188 11.84 -18.93 2.49
C TYR A 188 12.33 -19.36 1.11
N GLU A 189 13.52 -19.95 0.99
CA GLU A 189 14.08 -20.48 -0.26
C GLU A 189 13.13 -21.49 -0.94
N ARG A 190 12.52 -22.39 -0.15
CA ARG A 190 11.52 -23.36 -0.66
C ARG A 190 10.25 -22.70 -1.22
N ARG A 191 9.96 -21.45 -0.82
CA ARG A 191 8.78 -20.68 -1.28
C ARG A 191 9.10 -19.87 -2.54
N VAL A 192 10.32 -19.36 -2.66
CA VAL A 192 10.78 -18.67 -3.87
C VAL A 192 11.28 -19.62 -4.95
N ASP A 193 11.33 -20.92 -4.67
CA ASP A 193 11.74 -21.95 -5.62
C ASP A 193 10.92 -21.89 -6.92
N LEU A 194 11.64 -21.56 -7.99
CA LEU A 194 11.09 -21.40 -9.33
C LEU A 194 10.54 -22.72 -9.90
N ARG A 195 11.06 -23.87 -9.43
CA ARG A 195 10.60 -25.21 -9.86
C ARG A 195 9.13 -25.45 -9.52
N ARG A 196 8.62 -24.77 -8.49
CA ARG A 196 7.22 -24.89 -8.04
C ARG A 196 6.26 -24.02 -8.85
N LEU A 197 6.77 -23.11 -9.68
CA LEU A 197 5.95 -22.29 -10.56
C LEU A 197 5.35 -23.11 -11.70
N TYR A 198 4.33 -22.54 -12.35
CA TYR A 198 3.67 -23.13 -13.51
C TYR A 198 3.17 -24.55 -13.26
N ASN A 199 2.48 -24.75 -12.14
CA ASN A 199 1.94 -26.05 -11.71
C ASN A 199 3.03 -27.13 -11.59
N GLY A 200 4.23 -26.76 -11.14
CA GLY A 200 5.36 -27.66 -10.96
C GLY A 200 6.18 -27.93 -12.22
N LYS A 201 5.84 -27.30 -13.37
CA LYS A 201 6.65 -27.38 -14.60
C LYS A 201 7.94 -26.55 -14.52
N GLY A 202 8.06 -25.71 -13.51
CA GLY A 202 9.21 -24.83 -13.30
C GLY A 202 9.18 -23.59 -14.17
N GLY A 203 9.85 -22.55 -13.68
CA GLY A 203 10.12 -21.32 -14.41
C GLY A 203 11.61 -21.11 -14.62
N ILE A 204 11.94 -20.38 -15.69
CA ILE A 204 13.30 -19.93 -16.01
C ILE A 204 13.40 -18.42 -15.78
N VAL A 205 14.52 -17.96 -15.21
CA VAL A 205 14.80 -16.53 -15.10
C VAL A 205 15.32 -16.04 -16.44
N LEU A 206 14.66 -15.05 -17.01
CA LEU A 206 15.11 -14.39 -18.23
C LEU A 206 16.10 -13.28 -17.85
N THR A 207 17.27 -13.23 -18.51
CA THR A 207 18.19 -12.14 -18.25
C THR A 207 17.80 -10.91 -19.07
N PRO A 208 17.94 -9.68 -18.52
CA PRO A 208 17.61 -8.46 -19.26
C PRO A 208 18.37 -8.27 -20.57
N GLN A 209 19.57 -8.84 -20.67
CA GLN A 209 20.44 -8.73 -21.85
C GLN A 209 19.92 -9.61 -23.00
N GLU A 210 19.39 -10.80 -22.70
CA GLU A 210 18.69 -11.66 -23.68
C GLU A 210 17.43 -10.98 -24.25
N VAL A 211 16.75 -10.16 -23.45
CA VAL A 211 15.52 -9.45 -23.84
C VAL A 211 15.79 -8.31 -24.84
N GLN A 212 16.94 -7.64 -24.74
CA GLN A 212 17.29 -6.52 -25.64
C GLN A 212 17.92 -6.99 -26.95
N SER A 213 18.54 -8.17 -26.97
CA SER A 213 19.29 -8.66 -28.14
C SER A 213 18.49 -9.53 -29.10
N GLY A 214 17.24 -9.89 -28.80
CA GLY A 214 16.37 -10.64 -29.73
C GLY A 214 16.99 -11.93 -30.29
N SER A 215 17.96 -12.52 -29.58
CA SER A 215 18.80 -13.57 -30.09
C SER A 215 19.00 -14.64 -29.02
N LEU A 216 18.07 -15.59 -28.97
CA LEU A 216 18.36 -16.93 -28.49
C LEU A 216 19.08 -17.69 -29.61
N LEU A 217 20.32 -17.29 -29.90
CA LEU A 217 21.13 -18.02 -30.89
C LEU A 217 21.47 -19.40 -30.31
N ARG A 218 20.88 -20.41 -30.95
CA ARG A 218 21.26 -21.82 -30.86
C ARG A 218 22.78 -21.96 -30.90
N ASP A 219 23.36 -22.48 -29.84
CA ASP A 219 24.63 -23.20 -29.94
C ASP A 219 24.30 -24.68 -30.20
N ARG A 220 23.94 -24.97 -31.45
CA ARG A 220 23.87 -26.35 -31.93
C ARG A 220 24.35 -26.42 -33.37
N GLU A 221 25.55 -27.00 -33.46
CA GLU A 221 26.23 -27.54 -34.65
C GLU A 221 26.91 -26.45 -35.51
N HIS A 222 28.21 -26.50 -35.79
CA HIS A 222 28.89 -27.54 -36.57
C HIS A 222 30.41 -27.57 -36.32
N SER A 223 30.99 -28.76 -36.11
CA SER A 223 32.24 -29.16 -36.77
C SER A 223 32.37 -30.69 -36.82
N ARG A 224 32.54 -31.16 -38.06
CA ARG A 224 32.48 -32.54 -38.56
C ARG A 224 33.68 -33.38 -38.13
N ALA A 225 33.44 -34.66 -37.84
CA ALA A 225 34.32 -35.76 -38.23
C ALA A 225 33.49 -37.05 -38.48
N THR A 226 33.41 -37.41 -39.76
CA THR A 226 33.41 -38.75 -40.38
C THR A 226 32.50 -39.88 -39.84
N THR A 227 31.54 -40.28 -40.70
CA THR A 227 30.76 -41.54 -40.80
C THR A 227 31.55 -42.86 -40.62
N PRO A 228 30.93 -44.06 -40.42
CA PRO A 228 29.66 -44.51 -41.02
C PRO A 228 28.66 -45.27 -40.13
N ALA A 229 27.48 -45.46 -40.73
CA ALA A 229 26.28 -46.10 -40.22
C ALA A 229 26.47 -47.57 -39.77
N THR A 230 25.67 -47.99 -38.78
CA THR A 230 25.26 -49.39 -38.63
C THR A 230 23.87 -49.47 -38.00
N SER A 231 23.11 -50.43 -38.50
CA SER A 231 21.69 -50.73 -38.28
C SER A 231 21.36 -51.27 -36.87
N GLU A 232 20.07 -51.13 -36.52
CA GLU A 232 19.23 -52.03 -35.70
C GLU A 232 19.86 -52.87 -34.59
N SER A 233 19.35 -52.75 -33.35
CA SER A 233 18.74 -53.87 -32.59
C SER A 233 18.38 -53.47 -31.15
N CYS A 234 17.49 -54.26 -30.56
CA CYS A 234 16.71 -54.08 -29.35
C CYS A 234 17.48 -54.29 -28.02
N ALA A 235 16.83 -53.79 -26.96
CA ALA A 235 16.86 -54.26 -25.56
C ALA A 235 18.16 -54.11 -24.75
N SER A 236 18.12 -53.27 -23.71
CA SER A 236 18.65 -53.64 -22.39
C SER A 236 18.13 -52.72 -21.28
N THR A 237 18.08 -53.30 -20.10
CA THR A 237 17.39 -52.98 -18.84
C THR A 237 18.22 -52.14 -17.85
N VAL A 238 17.56 -51.16 -17.20
CA VAL A 238 17.62 -50.79 -15.75
C VAL A 238 18.94 -50.10 -15.24
N PRO A 239 18.98 -49.28 -14.15
CA PRO A 239 17.96 -48.89 -13.16
C PRO A 239 17.70 -47.38 -12.96
N PHE A 240 16.53 -47.10 -12.39
CA PHE A 240 16.23 -45.86 -11.66
C PHE A 240 16.98 -45.84 -10.32
N ASP A 241 17.68 -44.74 -10.05
CA ASP A 241 18.24 -44.48 -8.72
C ASP A 241 17.16 -43.89 -7.81
N ALA A 242 16.95 -44.54 -6.67
CA ALA A 242 15.82 -44.36 -5.79
C ALA A 242 16.14 -43.36 -4.67
N VAL A 243 15.33 -42.31 -4.54
CA VAL A 243 15.29 -41.47 -3.33
C VAL A 243 14.44 -42.20 -2.27
N PRO A 244 14.86 -42.30 -1.00
CA PRO A 244 14.14 -43.05 0.02
C PRO A 244 12.74 -42.45 0.27
N ARG A 245 11.69 -43.23 -0.01
CA ARG A 245 10.35 -42.96 0.50
C ARG A 245 10.24 -43.55 1.90
N TYR A 246 9.92 -42.70 2.88
CA TYR A 246 9.29 -43.18 4.11
C TYR A 246 7.94 -43.80 3.73
N GLN A 247 7.80 -45.11 3.93
CA GLN A 247 6.53 -45.82 3.87
C GLN A 247 5.80 -45.58 5.18
N GLU A 248 4.80 -44.70 5.17
CA GLU A 248 3.71 -44.80 6.13
C GLU A 248 2.79 -45.94 5.66
N THR A 249 2.49 -46.85 6.59
CA THR A 249 1.55 -47.95 6.40
C THR A 249 0.18 -47.40 5.97
N PRO A 250 -0.45 -47.94 4.91
CA PRO A 250 -1.79 -47.52 4.51
C PRO A 250 -2.82 -47.90 5.59
N PRO A 251 -3.89 -47.10 5.77
CA PRO A 251 -4.91 -47.40 6.77
C PRO A 251 -5.59 -48.74 6.45
N GLN A 252 -5.69 -49.61 7.46
CA GLN A 252 -6.50 -50.82 7.41
C GLN A 252 -7.97 -50.42 7.31
N TYR A 253 -8.62 -50.78 6.21
CA TYR A 253 -10.08 -50.78 6.12
C TYR A 253 -10.58 -52.09 6.73
N GLU A 254 -11.29 -52.01 7.85
CA GLU A 254 -12.09 -53.13 8.32
C GLU A 254 -13.25 -53.38 7.35
N GLU A 255 -13.29 -54.63 6.90
CA GLU A 255 -14.34 -55.23 6.09
C GLU A 255 -15.64 -55.29 6.91
N ARG A 256 -16.55 -54.34 6.67
CA ARG A 256 -17.92 -54.44 7.20
C ARG A 256 -18.72 -55.43 6.35
N ILE A 257 -18.97 -56.58 6.97
CA ILE A 257 -19.96 -57.58 6.55
C ILE A 257 -21.33 -56.91 6.43
N ASN A 258 -21.96 -57.11 5.27
CA ASN A 258 -23.35 -56.76 5.01
C ASN A 258 -24.29 -57.57 5.91
N ASP A 259 -25.24 -56.90 6.55
CA ASP A 259 -26.60 -57.43 6.67
C ASP A 259 -27.58 -56.27 6.46
N GLY A 260 -28.48 -56.47 5.51
CA GLY A 260 -29.33 -55.42 4.95
C GLY A 260 -30.58 -55.15 5.77
N GLN A 261 -31.05 -53.91 5.70
CA GLN A 261 -32.49 -53.62 5.66
C GLN A 261 -32.72 -52.22 5.05
N GLN A 262 -33.44 -52.20 3.92
CA GLN A 262 -34.05 -51.00 3.34
C GLN A 262 -34.98 -50.32 4.36
N PRO A 263 -35.23 -48.99 4.23
CA PRO A 263 -36.48 -48.61 3.59
C PRO A 263 -36.38 -47.40 2.64
N GLN A 264 -37.25 -47.43 1.64
CA GLN A 264 -37.50 -46.39 0.66
C GLN A 264 -38.67 -45.51 1.14
N ALA A 265 -38.44 -44.19 1.09
CA ALA A 265 -39.33 -43.04 0.87
C ALA A 265 -40.72 -42.93 1.53
N SER A 266 -41.00 -41.77 2.16
CA SER A 266 -42.28 -41.04 2.02
C SER A 266 -42.31 -39.67 2.76
N LEU A 267 -42.61 -38.61 2.00
CA LEU A 267 -43.34 -37.35 2.31
C LEU A 267 -43.36 -36.78 3.74
N ALA A 268 -42.95 -35.50 3.88
CA ALA A 268 -43.88 -34.35 4.04
C ALA A 268 -43.12 -33.05 4.39
N ALA A 269 -43.10 -32.08 3.47
CA ALA A 269 -42.76 -30.69 3.77
C ALA A 269 -43.85 -29.79 3.17
N ALA A 270 -44.81 -29.39 4.00
CA ALA A 270 -45.76 -28.32 3.73
C ALA A 270 -46.29 -27.74 5.05
N ALA A 271 -46.44 -26.41 5.06
CA ALA A 271 -46.98 -25.51 6.09
C ALA A 271 -46.02 -25.25 7.28
N PHE A 272 -45.64 -24.00 7.61
CA PHE A 272 -46.51 -22.83 7.73
C PHE A 272 -45.85 -21.51 7.29
N VAL A 273 -46.54 -20.80 6.40
CA VAL A 273 -46.61 -19.34 6.34
C VAL A 273 -47.88 -18.93 7.08
N LYS A 274 -47.74 -18.21 8.19
CA LYS A 274 -48.64 -17.16 8.74
C LYS A 274 -48.40 -17.03 10.24
N GLU A 275 -47.77 -15.94 10.66
CA GLU A 275 -48.45 -14.93 11.48
C GLU A 275 -47.61 -13.65 11.54
N LEU A 276 -48.20 -12.60 11.01
CA LEU A 276 -47.76 -11.21 11.04
C LEU A 276 -49.02 -10.47 11.50
N LEU A 277 -48.98 -9.90 12.70
CA LEU A 277 -49.66 -8.69 13.22
C LEU A 277 -49.95 -8.85 14.72
N GLY A 278 -49.40 -7.95 15.55
CA GLY A 278 -49.97 -7.63 16.85
C GLY A 278 -48.99 -7.17 17.92
N CYS A 279 -48.96 -5.85 18.15
CA CYS A 279 -48.56 -5.13 19.37
C CYS A 279 -47.08 -4.81 19.66
N ASP A 280 -46.83 -3.50 19.47
CA ASP A 280 -46.33 -2.55 20.46
C ASP A 280 -44.84 -2.50 20.81
N ASN A 281 -44.25 -1.45 20.23
CA ASN A 281 -42.95 -0.87 20.47
C ASN A 281 -42.85 -0.28 21.89
N ALA A 282 -41.72 -0.50 22.56
CA ALA A 282 -41.17 0.43 23.53
C ALA A 282 -39.64 0.47 23.38
N LEU A 283 -39.14 1.62 22.95
CA LEU A 283 -37.72 1.98 22.81
C LEU A 283 -37.10 2.34 24.16
N PRO A 284 -35.76 2.31 24.33
CA PRO A 284 -35.10 2.83 25.52
C PRO A 284 -35.16 4.36 25.55
N GLU A 285 -35.51 4.87 26.73
CA GLU A 285 -35.75 6.25 27.10
C GLU A 285 -34.44 7.05 27.20
N TYR A 286 -34.31 8.11 26.39
CA TYR A 286 -33.34 9.19 26.59
C TYR A 286 -33.99 10.24 27.48
N SER A 287 -33.38 10.53 28.64
CA SER A 287 -33.79 11.62 29.51
C SER A 287 -33.07 12.91 29.13
N ASP A 288 -33.81 13.82 28.49
CA ASP A 288 -33.53 15.26 28.46
C ASP A 288 -33.89 15.89 29.81
N THR A 289 -33.03 16.78 30.30
CA THR A 289 -33.45 17.80 31.27
C THR A 289 -33.09 19.18 30.73
N GLU A 290 -34.09 19.90 30.27
CA GLU A 290 -34.00 21.34 30.04
C GLU A 290 -34.37 22.15 31.31
N GLN A 291 -33.71 23.30 31.40
CA GLN A 291 -34.22 24.61 31.84
C GLN A 291 -34.15 25.03 33.33
N LYS A 292 -33.34 26.08 33.58
CA LYS A 292 -33.87 27.44 33.83
C LYS A 292 -32.78 28.55 33.82
N HIS A 293 -33.14 29.69 33.23
CA HIS A 293 -32.37 30.93 33.11
C HIS A 293 -32.41 31.81 34.38
N ASN A 294 -31.29 32.50 34.70
CA ASN A 294 -31.14 33.98 34.78
C ASN A 294 -29.90 34.44 35.61
N VAL A 295 -28.86 34.98 34.92
CA VAL A 295 -28.11 36.28 35.05
C VAL A 295 -27.99 36.99 36.45
N PRO A 296 -26.96 37.83 36.78
CA PRO A 296 -25.50 37.90 36.47
C PRO A 296 -24.58 38.10 37.73
N ASN A 297 -23.25 37.90 37.62
CA ASN A 297 -22.21 38.94 37.87
C ASN A 297 -20.76 38.41 37.97
N ALA A 298 -19.90 39.09 37.20
CA ALA A 298 -18.54 39.55 37.48
C ALA A 298 -17.53 38.65 38.23
N SER A 299 -16.44 38.31 37.54
CA SER A 299 -15.10 38.73 38.00
C SER A 299 -14.09 38.76 36.84
N LYS A 300 -13.33 39.86 36.83
CA LYS A 300 -12.31 40.29 35.88
C LYS A 300 -11.11 39.36 35.85
N ARG A 301 -10.54 39.13 34.66
CA ARG A 301 -9.11 39.44 34.37
C ARG A 301 -8.80 39.37 32.88
N TRP A 302 -8.60 40.56 32.32
CA TRP A 302 -7.79 40.85 31.14
C TRP A 302 -6.31 40.53 31.41
N LEU A 303 -5.57 40.14 30.36
CA LEU A 303 -4.19 40.54 30.01
C LEU A 303 -3.89 39.92 28.63
N HIS A 304 -4.05 40.65 27.53
CA HIS A 304 -3.06 41.48 26.82
C HIS A 304 -1.82 40.76 26.27
N CYS A 305 -1.71 40.84 24.93
CA CYS A 305 -0.52 40.64 24.12
C CYS A 305 0.68 41.42 24.67
N GLY A 306 1.84 40.76 24.70
CA GLY A 306 3.16 41.37 24.85
C GLY A 306 4.13 40.68 23.90
N SER A 307 4.46 41.39 22.83
CA SER A 307 5.54 41.11 21.89
C SER A 307 6.85 41.55 22.53
N GLU A 308 7.82 40.65 22.71
CA GLU A 308 9.23 41.02 22.82
C GLU A 308 10.09 40.01 22.05
N ASP A 309 10.83 40.57 21.10
CA ASP A 309 11.93 39.99 20.33
C ASP A 309 12.97 39.34 21.25
N ILE A 310 13.36 38.10 20.94
CA ILE A 310 14.68 37.59 21.30
C ILE A 310 15.30 36.90 20.09
N ASP A 311 16.20 37.66 19.47
CA ASP A 311 17.42 37.26 18.78
C ASP A 311 17.52 35.81 18.28
N LEU A 312 17.25 35.70 16.98
CA LEU A 312 17.80 34.65 16.13
C LEU A 312 19.31 34.84 16.01
N ASN A 313 20.09 33.89 16.53
CA ASN A 313 21.46 33.68 16.06
C ASN A 313 21.68 32.22 15.60
N PRO A 314 22.42 32.02 14.49
CA PRO A 314 22.38 30.81 13.69
C PRO A 314 23.38 29.77 14.20
N ARG A 315 22.93 28.53 14.43
CA ARG A 315 23.85 27.43 14.71
C ARG A 315 24.35 26.82 13.41
N SER A 316 25.67 26.86 13.27
CA SER A 316 26.44 26.58 12.07
C SER A 316 26.30 25.15 11.54
N LYS A 317 26.34 25.08 10.21
CA LYS A 317 26.55 23.87 9.39
C LYS A 317 27.75 23.08 9.92
N ARG A 318 27.54 21.82 10.30
CA ARG A 318 28.62 20.82 10.32
C ARG A 318 28.51 19.96 9.07
N THR A 319 29.41 20.23 8.15
CA THR A 319 29.86 19.36 7.08
C THR A 319 30.37 18.05 7.69
N CYS A 320 29.66 16.95 7.48
CA CYS A 320 30.19 15.62 7.71
C CYS A 320 31.17 15.31 6.57
N SER A 321 32.47 15.49 6.83
CA SER A 321 33.51 14.89 6.00
C SER A 321 33.65 13.42 6.39
N GLU A 322 33.31 12.58 5.44
CA GLU A 322 33.74 11.21 5.26
C GLU A 322 35.24 11.08 5.57
N ARG A 323 35.59 10.19 6.50
CA ARG A 323 36.99 9.78 6.72
C ARG A 323 37.04 8.27 6.94
N SER A 324 37.55 7.62 5.91
CA SER A 324 37.88 6.20 5.84
C SER A 324 38.84 5.82 6.96
N PHE A 325 38.52 4.77 7.71
CA PHE A 325 39.47 4.12 8.62
C PHE A 325 40.30 3.10 7.84
N THR A 326 41.46 3.52 7.34
CA THR A 326 42.55 2.63 6.95
C THR A 326 43.50 2.47 8.14
N SER A 327 43.53 1.26 8.70
CA SER A 327 44.57 0.83 9.63
C SER A 327 45.90 0.74 8.90
N ILE A 328 46.83 1.64 9.22
CA ILE A 328 48.24 1.57 8.79
C ILE A 328 49.05 1.09 9.98
N TYR A 329 49.61 -0.11 9.84
CA TYR A 329 50.73 -0.61 10.64
C TYR A 329 51.93 0.31 10.44
N THR A 330 52.45 0.92 11.51
CA THR A 330 53.75 1.59 11.50
C THR A 330 54.82 0.69 12.08
N THR A 331 55.60 0.11 11.17
CA THR A 331 56.95 -0.43 11.37
C THR A 331 57.90 0.70 11.77
N PRO A 332 58.73 0.58 12.81
CA PRO A 332 59.83 1.51 13.03
C PRO A 332 61.00 1.14 12.10
N SER A 333 61.36 2.08 11.24
CA SER A 333 62.50 2.02 10.33
C SER A 333 63.80 2.33 11.08
N ASN A 334 64.81 1.48 10.87
CA ASN A 334 66.19 1.65 11.29
C ASN A 334 66.83 2.87 10.61
N ALA A 335 67.52 3.71 11.38
CA ALA A 335 68.56 4.58 10.87
C ALA A 335 69.77 4.53 11.81
N HIS A 336 70.92 4.18 11.22
CA HIS A 336 72.22 4.02 11.85
C HIS A 336 72.71 5.32 12.52
N CYS A 337 73.25 5.20 13.73
CA CYS A 337 74.33 6.06 14.20
C CYS A 337 75.38 5.17 14.86
N LEU A 338 76.62 5.37 14.43
CA LEU A 338 77.80 4.59 14.77
C LEU A 338 78.58 5.42 15.78
N GLU A 339 78.70 4.97 17.03
CA GLU A 339 79.74 5.44 17.95
C GLU A 339 79.98 4.40 19.06
N GLU A 340 81.14 4.54 19.70
CA GLU A 340 82.07 3.50 20.13
C GLU A 340 81.69 2.70 21.41
N LYS A 341 82.36 1.55 21.57
CA LYS A 341 82.29 0.58 22.69
C LYS A 341 82.47 1.22 24.09
N PRO A 342 81.99 0.58 25.16
CA PRO A 342 82.88 -0.32 25.91
C PRO A 342 82.25 -1.66 26.30
N GLN A 343 83.12 -2.66 26.31
CA GLN A 343 82.97 -4.04 26.75
C GLN A 343 82.42 -4.13 28.20
N PRO A 344 81.45 -5.01 28.51
CA PRO A 344 80.99 -5.16 29.89
C PRO A 344 81.93 -6.10 30.66
N GLN A 345 82.69 -5.52 31.59
CA GLN A 345 83.28 -6.26 32.69
C GLN A 345 82.21 -6.53 33.76
N HIS A 346 82.10 -7.80 34.12
CA HIS A 346 81.64 -8.39 35.39
C HIS A 346 80.86 -7.53 36.41
N VAL A 347 79.59 -7.94 36.58
CA VAL A 347 78.65 -7.90 37.72
C VAL A 347 79.16 -7.37 39.08
N ASP A 348 78.39 -6.42 39.64
CA ASP A 348 78.21 -6.19 41.08
C ASP A 348 76.75 -6.52 41.46
N PRO A 349 76.48 -7.54 42.30
CA PRO A 349 75.13 -8.11 42.47
C PRO A 349 74.23 -7.41 43.51
N GLU A 350 74.71 -6.42 44.27
CA GLU A 350 73.90 -5.79 45.34
C GLU A 350 73.06 -4.58 44.88
N CYS A 351 73.36 -3.98 43.72
CA CYS A 351 72.58 -2.87 43.15
C CYS A 351 71.33 -3.33 42.35
N SER A 352 71.20 -4.63 42.10
CA SER A 352 70.09 -5.20 41.32
C SER A 352 68.81 -5.43 42.12
N GLN A 353 68.91 -5.58 43.45
CA GLN A 353 67.76 -5.95 44.29
C GLN A 353 66.83 -4.75 44.57
N SER A 354 67.39 -3.55 44.75
CA SER A 354 66.64 -2.30 44.98
C SER A 354 65.90 -1.81 43.73
N GLY A 355 66.51 -1.95 42.54
CA GLY A 355 65.87 -1.64 41.26
C GLY A 355 64.69 -2.56 40.95
N LEU A 356 64.83 -3.87 41.24
CA LEU A 356 63.74 -4.83 41.08
C LEU A 356 62.57 -4.52 42.03
N MET A 357 62.85 -4.14 43.28
CA MET A 357 61.81 -3.82 44.26
C MET A 357 61.03 -2.55 43.90
N PHE A 358 61.70 -1.55 43.33
CA PHE A 358 61.07 -0.33 42.81
C PHE A 358 60.12 -0.64 41.63
N LEU A 359 60.58 -1.45 40.67
CA LEU A 359 59.77 -1.92 39.54
C LEU A 359 58.55 -2.74 40.00
N LEU A 360 58.72 -3.61 40.99
CA LEU A 360 57.61 -4.41 41.53
C LEU A 360 56.56 -3.52 42.20
N LYS A 361 57.00 -2.53 42.99
CA LYS A 361 56.10 -1.56 43.63
C LYS A 361 55.37 -0.70 42.60
N GLN A 362 56.05 -0.30 41.53
CA GLN A 362 55.44 0.43 40.42
C GLN A 362 54.40 -0.43 39.68
N GLN A 363 54.69 -1.71 39.42
CA GLN A 363 53.73 -2.65 38.83
C GLN A 363 52.50 -2.86 39.73
N CYS A 364 52.69 -3.03 41.04
CA CYS A 364 51.56 -3.17 41.97
C CYS A 364 50.64 -1.94 41.95
N GLN A 365 51.22 -0.73 41.97
CA GLN A 365 50.43 0.50 41.88
C GLN A 365 49.70 0.64 40.53
N GLN A 366 50.31 0.17 39.44
CA GLN A 366 49.67 0.18 38.13
C GLN A 366 48.52 -0.82 38.06
N ILE A 367 48.68 -2.01 38.65
CA ILE A 367 47.63 -3.02 38.75
C ILE A 367 46.45 -2.50 39.58
N GLU A 368 46.70 -1.85 40.72
CA GLU A 368 45.63 -1.27 41.56
C GLU A 368 44.84 -0.19 40.82
N ARG A 369 45.51 0.70 40.08
CA ARG A 369 44.84 1.71 39.24
C ARG A 369 44.00 1.07 38.14
N LEU A 370 44.56 0.09 37.43
CA LEU A 370 43.83 -0.63 36.39
C LEU A 370 42.61 -1.38 36.95
N GLN A 371 42.71 -1.94 38.16
CA GLN A 371 41.58 -2.58 38.82
C GLN A 371 40.47 -1.58 39.15
N ALA A 372 40.81 -0.39 39.65
CA ALA A 372 39.84 0.68 39.91
C ALA A 372 39.13 1.14 38.63
N ASP A 373 39.89 1.34 37.54
CA ASP A 373 39.34 1.74 36.24
C ASP A 373 38.40 0.66 35.66
N ILE A 374 38.75 -0.63 35.82
CA ILE A 374 37.91 -1.75 35.39
C ILE A 374 36.58 -1.77 36.15
N GLU A 375 36.60 -1.56 37.48
CA GLU A 375 35.37 -1.53 38.28
C GLU A 375 34.50 -0.32 37.94
N GLU A 376 35.11 0.86 37.69
CA GLU A 376 34.36 2.02 37.23
C GLU A 376 33.73 1.79 35.85
N LEU A 377 34.47 1.20 34.90
CA LEU A 377 33.95 0.85 33.58
C LEU A 377 32.80 -0.15 33.67
N LYS A 378 32.90 -1.18 34.53
CA LYS A 378 31.81 -2.12 34.79
C LYS A 378 30.57 -1.42 35.31
N ARG A 379 30.71 -0.46 36.24
CA ARG A 379 29.59 0.33 36.76
C ARG A 379 28.93 1.14 35.65
N ARG A 380 29.72 1.88 34.85
CA ARG A 380 29.20 2.68 33.73
C ARG A 380 28.50 1.81 32.68
N ASN A 381 29.01 0.62 32.39
CA ASN A 381 28.36 -0.31 31.47
C ASN A 381 27.00 -0.79 32.00
N LYS A 382 26.86 -1.07 33.29
CA LYS A 382 25.56 -1.42 33.88
C LYS A 382 24.56 -0.27 33.76
N GLU A 383 24.97 0.96 34.04
CA GLU A 383 24.10 2.14 33.89
C GLU A 383 23.70 2.42 32.43
N LEU A 384 24.61 2.16 31.49
CA LEU A 384 24.29 2.26 30.06
C LEU A 384 23.33 1.18 29.61
N GLN A 385 23.48 -0.05 30.11
CA GLN A 385 22.55 -1.14 29.81
C GLN A 385 21.14 -0.80 30.29
N VAL A 386 20.98 -0.33 31.52
CA VAL A 386 19.66 0.06 32.05
C VAL A 386 19.02 1.17 31.21
N ARG A 387 19.81 2.18 30.80
CA ARG A 387 19.30 3.25 29.92
C ARG A 387 18.96 2.76 28.52
N HIS A 388 19.68 1.76 28.02
CA HIS A 388 19.37 1.11 26.75
C HIS A 388 18.03 0.38 26.85
N ASP A 389 17.84 -0.43 27.89
CA ASP A 389 16.60 -1.19 28.12
C ASP A 389 15.40 -0.24 28.28
N GLU A 390 15.56 0.87 29.00
CA GLU A 390 14.51 1.91 29.13
C GLU A 390 14.19 2.60 27.79
N ALA A 391 15.21 2.87 26.98
CA ALA A 391 15.01 3.44 25.65
C ALA A 391 14.27 2.47 24.72
N GLU A 392 14.59 1.17 24.78
CA GLU A 392 13.92 0.12 24.02
C GLU A 392 12.44 0.00 24.43
N ASP A 393 12.14 -0.01 25.73
CA ASP A 393 10.77 0.01 26.26
C ASP A 393 9.97 1.22 25.78
N ASN A 394 10.59 2.41 25.75
CA ASN A 394 9.96 3.62 25.25
C ASN A 394 9.72 3.56 23.75
N CYS A 395 10.64 2.99 22.97
CA CYS A 395 10.46 2.75 21.54
C CYS A 395 9.25 1.82 21.29
N CYS A 396 9.12 0.72 22.03
CA CYS A 396 7.97 -0.18 21.91
C CYS A 396 6.64 0.53 22.22
N LYS A 397 6.59 1.39 23.25
CA LYS A 397 5.39 2.18 23.58
C LYS A 397 5.04 3.17 22.46
N LEU A 398 6.04 3.81 21.87
CA LEU A 398 5.84 4.73 20.75
C LEU A 398 5.35 4.01 19.50
N GLU A 399 5.90 2.82 19.20
CA GLU A 399 5.46 1.98 18.08
C GLU A 399 4.00 1.56 18.24
N ASN A 400 3.58 1.14 19.44
CA ASN A 400 2.18 0.81 19.72
C ASN A 400 1.25 2.02 19.53
N ARG A 401 1.61 3.18 20.08
CA ARG A 401 0.83 4.43 19.89
C ARG A 401 0.75 4.84 18.42
N GLN A 402 1.84 4.67 17.68
CA GLN A 402 1.86 4.96 16.26
C GLN A 402 0.90 4.04 15.51
N SER A 403 0.90 2.74 15.81
CA SER A 403 -0.04 1.78 15.21
C SER A 403 -1.51 2.12 15.51
N GLU A 404 -1.85 2.55 16.73
CA GLU A 404 -3.20 2.99 17.09
C GLU A 404 -3.64 4.24 16.32
N ILE A 405 -2.72 5.20 16.14
CA ILE A 405 -2.97 6.41 15.36
C ILE A 405 -3.16 6.06 13.89
N GLU A 406 -2.33 5.18 13.34
CA GLU A 406 -2.42 4.73 11.95
C GLU A 406 -3.76 4.04 11.65
N GLU A 407 -4.25 3.18 12.56
CA GLU A 407 -5.57 2.55 12.46
C GLU A 407 -6.69 3.60 12.50
N THR A 408 -6.60 4.57 13.41
CA THR A 408 -7.57 5.66 13.52
C THR A 408 -7.61 6.50 12.25
N VAL A 409 -6.45 6.84 11.69
CA VAL A 409 -6.34 7.60 10.44
C VAL A 409 -6.88 6.80 9.26
N GLU A 410 -6.61 5.50 9.19
CA GLU A 410 -7.18 4.61 8.17
C GLU A 410 -8.70 4.58 8.23
N SER A 411 -9.29 4.43 9.42
CA SER A 411 -10.75 4.49 9.61
C SER A 411 -11.33 5.82 9.14
N LEU A 412 -10.71 6.96 9.49
CA LEU A 412 -11.15 8.28 9.03
C LEU A 412 -11.05 8.45 7.52
N LEU A 413 -10.00 7.91 6.89
CA LEU A 413 -9.84 7.97 5.44
C LEU A 413 -10.92 7.14 4.72
N ILE A 414 -11.27 5.97 5.25
CA ILE A 414 -12.39 5.16 4.73
C ILE A 414 -13.69 5.94 4.81
N HIS A 415 -14.04 6.50 5.97
CA HIS A 415 -15.28 7.26 6.15
C HIS A 415 -15.34 8.53 5.29
N THR A 416 -14.19 9.22 5.12
CA THR A 416 -14.11 10.38 4.23
C THR A 416 -14.32 9.97 2.78
N GLY A 417 -13.78 8.81 2.36
CA GLY A 417 -14.02 8.25 1.03
C GLY A 417 -15.49 7.87 0.79
N GLU A 418 -16.14 7.24 1.77
CA GLU A 418 -17.58 6.93 1.71
C GLU A 418 -18.43 8.20 1.62
N LEU A 419 -18.07 9.24 2.38
CA LEU A 419 -18.74 10.54 2.33
C LEU A 419 -18.57 11.23 0.96
N ASP A 420 -17.37 11.18 0.38
CA ASP A 420 -17.11 11.71 -0.98
C ASP A 420 -17.97 10.97 -2.02
N ASP A 421 -18.09 9.64 -1.93
CA ASP A 421 -18.94 8.84 -2.83
C ASP A 421 -20.43 9.24 -2.71
N GLU A 422 -20.93 9.48 -1.50
CA GLU A 422 -22.30 9.96 -1.27
C GLU A 422 -22.50 11.40 -1.78
N CYS A 423 -21.50 12.27 -1.62
CA CYS A 423 -21.54 13.63 -2.19
C CYS A 423 -21.56 13.60 -3.72
N GLU A 424 -20.83 12.67 -4.36
CA GLU A 424 -20.88 12.49 -5.81
C GLU A 424 -22.26 12.00 -6.28
N LYS A 425 -22.88 11.05 -5.55
CA LYS A 425 -24.26 10.60 -5.84
C LYS A 425 -25.25 11.74 -5.72
N LEU A 426 -25.17 12.53 -4.64
CA LEU A 426 -26.04 13.69 -4.43
C LEU A 426 -25.83 14.74 -5.53
N GLY A 427 -24.58 14.99 -5.94
CA GLY A 427 -24.26 15.89 -7.03
C GLY A 427 -24.85 15.46 -8.37
N LYS A 428 -24.98 14.16 -8.61
CA LYS A 428 -25.66 13.61 -9.80
C LYS A 428 -27.18 13.71 -9.73
N GLN A 429 -27.76 13.67 -8.53
CA GLN A 429 -29.21 13.80 -8.31
C GLN A 429 -29.68 15.26 -8.28
N MET A 430 -28.80 16.21 -7.96
CA MET A 430 -29.15 17.63 -7.83
C MET A 430 -29.83 18.22 -9.07
N PRO A 431 -29.39 17.94 -10.33
CA PRO A 431 -30.08 18.43 -11.52
C PRO A 431 -31.53 17.93 -11.60
N ASP A 432 -31.75 16.63 -11.36
CA ASP A 432 -33.10 16.04 -11.39
C ASP A 432 -34.00 16.68 -10.33
N ILE A 433 -33.48 16.94 -9.12
CA ILE A 433 -34.23 17.60 -8.05
C ILE A 433 -34.56 19.06 -8.42
N CYS A 434 -33.65 19.77 -9.07
CA CYS A 434 -33.89 21.14 -9.54
C CYS A 434 -34.97 21.16 -10.63
N ASP A 435 -34.92 20.22 -11.58
CA ASP A 435 -35.91 20.10 -12.65
C ASP A 435 -37.30 19.74 -12.07
N ASP A 436 -37.37 18.77 -11.16
CA ASP A 436 -38.60 18.39 -10.45
C ASP A 436 -39.20 19.58 -9.66
N MET A 437 -38.35 20.40 -9.05
CA MET A 437 -38.77 21.58 -8.31
C MET A 437 -39.27 22.69 -9.25
N GLU A 438 -38.61 22.91 -10.38
CA GLU A 438 -39.06 23.86 -11.40
C GLU A 438 -40.42 23.46 -11.97
N ASP A 439 -40.60 22.18 -12.32
CA ASP A 439 -41.87 21.64 -12.79
C ASP A 439 -42.96 21.77 -11.72
N TRP A 440 -42.66 21.44 -10.46
CA TRP A 440 -43.62 21.60 -9.36
C TRP A 440 -44.05 23.06 -9.14
N VAL A 441 -43.11 24.02 -9.22
CA VAL A 441 -43.41 25.45 -9.09
C VAL A 441 -44.26 25.94 -10.25
N LYS A 442 -43.92 25.53 -11.48
CA LYS A 442 -44.68 25.88 -12.68
C LYS A 442 -46.10 25.32 -12.63
N ASP A 443 -46.25 24.07 -12.24
CA ASP A 443 -47.53 23.38 -12.23
C ASP A 443 -48.44 23.82 -11.09
N ASN A 444 -47.90 24.13 -9.91
CA ASN A 444 -48.72 24.55 -8.77
C ASN A 444 -48.87 26.07 -8.67
N LEU A 445 -47.76 26.81 -8.67
CA LEU A 445 -47.81 28.26 -8.51
C LEU A 445 -48.17 28.95 -9.82
N GLY A 446 -47.59 28.50 -10.94
CA GLY A 446 -47.87 29.07 -12.25
C GLY A 446 -49.33 28.89 -12.67
N ASN A 447 -49.88 27.69 -12.53
CA ASN A 447 -51.28 27.43 -12.86
C ASN A 447 -52.26 28.12 -11.90
N ALA A 448 -52.01 28.08 -10.58
CA ALA A 448 -52.88 28.76 -9.62
C ALA A 448 -52.88 30.29 -9.81
N MET A 449 -51.72 30.88 -10.10
CA MET A 449 -51.63 32.32 -10.35
C MET A 449 -52.29 32.70 -11.68
N LYS A 450 -52.16 31.87 -12.72
CA LYS A 450 -52.85 32.06 -14.00
C LYS A 450 -54.37 31.99 -13.82
N GLU A 451 -54.87 30.99 -13.09
CA GLU A 451 -56.30 30.85 -12.80
C GLU A 451 -56.83 32.05 -11.99
N HIS A 452 -56.09 32.49 -10.96
CA HIS A 452 -56.47 33.66 -10.17
C HIS A 452 -56.50 34.95 -11.01
N VAL A 453 -55.50 35.15 -11.89
CA VAL A 453 -55.47 36.31 -12.79
C VAL A 453 -56.61 36.24 -13.79
N SER A 454 -56.86 35.08 -14.41
CA SER A 454 -57.98 34.90 -15.34
C SER A 454 -59.33 35.18 -14.69
N LYS A 455 -59.55 34.66 -13.48
CA LYS A 455 -60.79 34.89 -12.71
C LYS A 455 -60.96 36.35 -12.33
N TRP A 456 -59.91 37.00 -11.83
CA TRP A 456 -59.94 38.44 -11.51
C TRP A 456 -60.26 39.29 -12.74
N LEU A 457 -59.69 38.94 -13.90
CA LEU A 457 -59.90 39.67 -15.15
C LEU A 457 -61.33 39.48 -15.66
N GLU A 458 -61.88 38.27 -15.55
CA GLU A 458 -63.27 37.97 -15.90
C GLU A 458 -64.25 38.73 -15.00
N GLU A 459 -64.07 38.69 -13.68
CA GLU A 459 -64.93 39.37 -12.71
C GLU A 459 -64.91 40.90 -12.88
N ASN A 460 -63.72 41.51 -13.00
CA ASN A 460 -63.61 42.96 -13.16
C ASN A 460 -64.01 43.47 -14.53
N MET A 461 -63.72 42.73 -15.61
CA MET A 461 -64.18 43.13 -16.94
C MET A 461 -65.69 42.99 -17.07
N ALA A 462 -66.29 41.93 -16.51
CA ALA A 462 -67.73 41.78 -16.50
C ALA A 462 -68.40 42.96 -15.77
N GLU A 463 -67.90 43.35 -14.60
CA GLU A 463 -68.44 44.49 -13.85
C GLU A 463 -68.28 45.81 -14.62
N THR A 464 -67.11 46.05 -15.22
CA THR A 464 -66.83 47.28 -15.98
C THR A 464 -67.70 47.39 -17.24
N VAL A 465 -67.82 46.29 -18.00
CA VAL A 465 -68.62 46.25 -19.23
C VAL A 465 -70.11 46.37 -18.91
N ASN A 466 -70.61 45.64 -17.92
CA ASN A 466 -72.01 45.72 -17.51
C ASN A 466 -72.35 47.12 -16.97
N GLY A 467 -71.49 47.70 -16.12
CA GLY A 467 -71.67 49.06 -15.63
C GLY A 467 -71.67 50.12 -16.73
N TYR A 468 -70.88 49.94 -17.80
CA TYR A 468 -70.90 50.82 -18.97
C TYR A 468 -72.19 50.66 -19.79
N ILE A 469 -72.63 49.42 -20.04
CA ILE A 469 -73.87 49.12 -20.75
C ILE A 469 -75.06 49.71 -20.00
N ASP A 470 -75.16 49.50 -18.69
CA ASP A 470 -76.26 50.01 -17.87
C ASP A 470 -76.32 51.54 -17.88
N LYS A 471 -75.18 52.22 -17.76
CA LYS A 471 -75.10 53.68 -17.90
C LYS A 471 -75.58 54.14 -19.28
N ARG A 472 -75.18 53.46 -20.35
CA ARG A 472 -75.56 53.82 -21.72
C ARG A 472 -77.04 53.56 -22.00
N VAL A 473 -77.58 52.45 -21.49
CA VAL A 473 -79.01 52.11 -21.57
C VAL A 473 -79.84 53.12 -20.78
N ALA A 474 -79.44 53.44 -19.54
CA ALA A 474 -80.11 54.45 -18.72
C ALA A 474 -80.11 55.84 -19.38
N ALA A 475 -78.99 56.26 -19.97
CA ALA A 475 -78.90 57.51 -20.72
C ALA A 475 -79.86 57.53 -21.93
N LYS A 476 -79.94 56.41 -22.67
CA LYS A 476 -80.82 56.28 -23.84
C LYS A 476 -82.30 56.26 -23.46
N ILE A 477 -82.66 55.57 -22.37
CA ILE A 477 -84.01 55.58 -21.79
C ILE A 477 -84.38 57.00 -21.37
N THR A 478 -83.48 57.72 -20.70
CA THR A 478 -83.70 59.11 -20.25
C THR A 478 -83.92 60.03 -21.45
N HIS A 479 -83.10 59.90 -22.48
CA HIS A 479 -83.24 60.65 -23.73
C HIS A 479 -84.58 60.35 -24.43
N MET A 480 -84.99 59.08 -24.52
CA MET A 480 -86.29 58.69 -25.07
C MET A 480 -87.45 59.25 -24.26
N LYS A 481 -87.41 59.18 -22.92
CA LYS A 481 -88.43 59.76 -22.04
C LYS A 481 -88.55 61.27 -22.25
N ALA A 482 -87.44 61.99 -22.38
CA ALA A 482 -87.44 63.43 -22.66
C ALA A 482 -88.08 63.74 -24.03
N LYS A 483 -87.75 62.95 -25.07
CA LYS A 483 -88.34 63.08 -26.41
C LYS A 483 -89.85 62.81 -26.41
N MET A 484 -90.29 61.78 -25.70
CA MET A 484 -91.73 61.45 -25.56
C MET A 484 -92.50 62.52 -24.79
N ARG A 485 -91.94 63.09 -23.71
CA ARG A 485 -92.57 64.20 -22.98
C ARG A 485 -92.74 65.43 -23.87
N LYS A 486 -91.76 65.73 -24.72
CA LYS A 486 -91.84 66.84 -25.67
C LYS A 486 -92.96 66.61 -26.71
N ALA A 487 -93.07 65.39 -27.23
CA ALA A 487 -94.12 65.01 -28.19
C ALA A 487 -95.54 64.93 -27.61
N LEU A 488 -95.69 64.93 -26.27
CA LEU A 488 -96.99 64.98 -25.58
C LEU A 488 -97.38 66.40 -25.15
N GLN A 489 -96.50 67.38 -25.36
CA GLN A 489 -96.74 68.81 -25.06
C GLN A 489 -97.04 69.64 -26.30
N ASP A 490 -96.79 69.07 -27.49
CA ASP A 490 -97.30 69.52 -28.79
C ASP A 490 -98.64 68.80 -29.07
#